data_AF-A0A425WKK2-F1
#
_entry.id   AF-A0A425WKK2-F1
#
_cell.length_a   1.000
_cell.length_b   1.000
_cell.length_c   1.000
_cell.angle_alpha   90.00
_cell.angle_beta   90.00
_cell.angle_gamma   90.00
#
_symmetry.space_group_name_H-M   'P 1'
#
loop_
_entity.id
_entity.type
_entity.pdbx_description
1 polymer ?
#
loop_
_entity_poly.entity_id
_entity_poly.type
_entity_poly.pdbx_seq_one_letter_code
_entity_poly.pdbx_strand_id
1 'polypeptide(L)'
;MGAVFNHINDARQFIVDKLSDDALLGRNGYMMREGTYIIDYDPSQQAYAADLIHVICEHDLPDRGVTPIEVNLYDLVLQRLDNDGVWERIVQAEAVVERSDLIRMLEGAADAKGYLASKVIEAIEAHGDADIAFVTGIGETFPYVRTGNLLSGLSPKIPIVLVFPGSYEHFADGTTSVNILGLKQNLGSGYYRATRVFDL
;
A
#
# COMPACT_ATOMS: atom_id res chain seq x y z
N MET A 1 -20.87 10.84 -2.18
CA MET A 1 -20.98 9.77 -3.20
C MET A 1 -19.66 9.80 -3.92
N GLY A 2 -18.80 8.81 -3.71
CA GLY A 2 -17.44 8.80 -4.25
C GLY A 2 -17.41 8.74 -5.78
N ALA A 3 -16.29 9.14 -6.37
CA ALA A 3 -16.06 8.98 -7.80
C ALA A 3 -15.93 7.49 -8.15
N VAL A 4 -16.53 7.08 -9.27
CA VAL A 4 -16.46 5.70 -9.76
C VAL A 4 -15.81 5.72 -11.13
N PHE A 5 -14.75 4.94 -11.28
CA PHE A 5 -14.00 4.79 -12.52
C PHE A 5 -14.06 3.32 -12.96
N ASN A 6 -14.33 3.08 -14.24
CA ASN A 6 -14.34 1.73 -14.80
C ASN A 6 -12.91 1.21 -15.01
N HIS A 7 -12.00 2.10 -15.41
CA HIS A 7 -10.60 1.80 -15.60
C HIS A 7 -9.72 2.75 -14.78
N ILE A 8 -8.65 2.24 -14.16
CA ILE A 8 -7.80 3.00 -13.25
C ILE A 8 -7.15 4.22 -13.93
N ASN A 9 -6.79 4.09 -15.21
CA ASN A 9 -6.27 5.20 -16.01
C ASN A 9 -7.25 6.37 -16.17
N ASP A 10 -8.56 6.13 -16.13
CA ASP A 10 -9.57 7.20 -16.20
C ASP A 10 -9.55 8.08 -14.94
N ALA A 11 -9.01 7.53 -13.84
CA ALA A 11 -8.90 8.22 -12.57
C ALA A 11 -7.63 9.08 -12.45
N ARG A 12 -6.70 9.02 -13.42
CA ARG A 12 -5.38 9.70 -13.33
C ARG A 12 -5.48 11.17 -12.91
N GLN A 13 -6.26 11.95 -13.66
CA GLN A 13 -6.42 13.38 -13.38
C GLN A 13 -7.02 13.62 -11.99
N PHE A 14 -8.02 12.82 -11.61
CA PHE A 14 -8.65 12.92 -10.29
C PHE A 14 -7.66 12.61 -9.16
N ILE A 15 -6.87 11.53 -9.29
CA ILE A 15 -5.85 11.16 -8.32
C ILE A 15 -4.84 12.29 -8.15
N VAL A 16 -4.29 12.80 -9.26
CA VAL A 16 -3.30 13.89 -9.25
C VAL A 16 -3.89 15.16 -8.64
N ASP A 17 -5.13 15.52 -8.98
CA ASP A 17 -5.81 16.70 -8.42
C ASP A 17 -5.99 16.60 -6.90
N LYS A 18 -6.39 15.44 -6.39
CA LYS A 18 -6.60 15.25 -4.96
C LYS A 18 -5.30 15.14 -4.18
N LEU A 19 -4.31 14.39 -4.70
CA LEU A 19 -3.05 14.14 -4.01
C LEU A 19 -2.05 15.30 -4.09
N SER A 20 -2.35 16.33 -4.90
CA SER A 20 -1.59 17.59 -4.94
C SER A 20 -2.20 18.71 -4.09
N ASP A 21 -3.30 18.44 -3.38
CA ASP A 21 -3.98 19.41 -2.53
C ASP A 21 -3.16 19.74 -1.27
N ASP A 22 -2.96 21.03 -1.00
CA ASP A 22 -2.13 21.49 0.12
C ASP A 22 -2.67 21.05 1.49
N ALA A 23 -3.98 20.92 1.65
CA ALA A 23 -4.57 20.49 2.90
C ALA A 23 -4.43 18.97 3.10
N LEU A 24 -4.52 18.18 2.03
CA LEU A 24 -4.16 16.76 2.07
C LEU A 24 -2.70 16.58 2.49
N LEU A 25 -1.80 17.32 1.86
CA LEU A 25 -0.35 17.28 2.11
C LEU A 25 0.06 17.89 3.46
N GLY A 26 -0.80 18.68 4.10
CA GLY A 26 -0.47 19.38 5.34
C GLY A 26 0.63 20.43 5.17
N ARG A 27 0.67 21.08 4.00
CA ARG A 27 1.65 22.13 3.66
C ARG A 27 0.99 23.50 3.60
N ASN A 28 1.78 24.56 3.40
CA ASN A 28 1.29 25.94 3.24
C ASN A 28 0.39 26.44 4.38
N GLY A 29 0.65 25.98 5.62
CA GLY A 29 -0.11 26.36 6.81
C GLY A 29 -1.35 25.53 7.10
N TYR A 30 -1.66 24.52 6.27
CA TYR A 30 -2.69 23.54 6.57
C TYR A 30 -2.15 22.43 7.48
N MET A 31 -3.03 21.88 8.33
CA MET A 31 -2.76 20.61 9.00
C MET A 31 -3.16 19.46 8.07
N MET A 32 -2.36 18.38 8.07
CA MET A 32 -2.66 17.15 7.33
C MET A 32 -4.05 16.62 7.72
N ARG A 33 -4.93 16.41 6.72
CA ARG A 33 -6.31 15.97 6.95
C ARG A 33 -6.38 14.55 7.52
N GLU A 34 -5.74 13.60 6.85
CA GLU A 34 -5.63 12.20 7.24
C GLU A 34 -4.23 11.69 6.88
N GLY A 35 -3.74 10.70 7.61
CA GLY A 35 -2.38 10.18 7.39
C GLY A 35 -2.29 9.08 6.32
N THR A 36 -3.40 8.37 6.08
CA THR A 36 -3.39 7.16 5.26
C THR A 36 -4.52 7.18 4.25
N TYR A 37 -4.17 6.93 2.99
CA TYR A 37 -5.06 6.90 1.85
C TYR A 37 -4.95 5.56 1.12
N ILE A 38 -5.99 5.19 0.38
CA ILE A 38 -6.05 3.95 -0.39
C ILE A 38 -6.45 4.22 -1.84
N ILE A 39 -5.69 3.62 -2.76
CA ILE A 39 -6.06 3.41 -4.16
C ILE A 39 -6.21 1.90 -4.36
N ASP A 40 -7.45 1.45 -4.44
CA ASP A 40 -7.80 0.08 -4.79
C ASP A 40 -8.24 0.01 -6.26
N TYR A 41 -7.96 -1.10 -6.93
CA TYR A 41 -8.31 -1.29 -8.33
C TYR A 41 -8.63 -2.75 -8.64
N ASP A 42 -9.35 -2.99 -9.74
CA ASP A 42 -9.65 -4.37 -10.17
C ASP A 42 -8.35 -5.14 -10.44
N PRO A 43 -8.16 -6.36 -9.88
CA PRO A 43 -6.93 -7.13 -10.08
C PRO A 43 -6.50 -7.35 -11.53
N SER A 44 -7.45 -7.40 -12.47
CA SER A 44 -7.15 -7.49 -13.91
C SER A 44 -6.42 -6.27 -14.47
N GLN A 45 -6.42 -5.15 -13.74
CA GLN A 45 -5.81 -3.88 -14.12
C GLN A 45 -4.43 -3.63 -13.50
N GLN A 46 -3.83 -4.62 -12.82
CA GLN A 46 -2.56 -4.46 -12.08
C GLN A 46 -1.43 -3.85 -12.91
N ALA A 47 -1.24 -4.27 -14.16
CA ALA A 47 -0.22 -3.68 -15.03
C ALA A 47 -0.48 -2.18 -15.29
N TYR A 48 -1.73 -1.81 -15.58
CA TYR A 48 -2.10 -0.42 -15.80
C TYR A 48 -1.97 0.43 -14.54
N ALA A 49 -2.32 -0.12 -13.38
CA ALA A 49 -2.16 0.57 -12.11
C ALA A 49 -0.68 0.82 -11.80
N ALA A 50 0.20 -0.15 -12.05
CA ALA A 50 1.65 0.02 -11.89
C ALA A 50 2.19 1.14 -12.79
N ASP A 51 1.87 1.10 -14.09
CA ASP A 51 2.28 2.14 -15.04
C ASP A 51 1.74 3.52 -14.64
N LEU A 52 0.48 3.59 -14.20
CA LEU A 52 -0.16 4.82 -13.77
C LEU A 52 0.55 5.43 -12.55
N ILE A 53 0.80 4.65 -11.51
CA ILE A 53 1.47 5.14 -10.29
C ILE A 53 2.88 5.60 -10.62
N HIS A 54 3.62 4.84 -11.44
CA HIS A 54 4.94 5.25 -11.89
C HIS A 54 4.91 6.62 -12.59
N VAL A 55 3.99 6.82 -13.53
CA VAL A 55 3.84 8.11 -14.23
C VAL A 55 3.41 9.25 -13.30
N ILE A 56 2.54 8.98 -12.34
CA ILE A 56 2.11 9.97 -11.34
C ILE A 56 3.30 10.42 -10.49
N CYS A 57 4.13 9.46 -10.05
CA CYS A 57 5.30 9.71 -9.23
C CYS A 57 6.41 10.45 -9.99
N GLU A 58 6.72 10.03 -11.21
CA GLU A 58 7.84 10.58 -11.98
C GLU A 58 7.52 11.93 -12.65
N HIS A 59 6.25 12.20 -12.95
CA HIS A 59 5.85 13.36 -13.75
C HIS A 59 4.73 14.18 -13.13
N ASP A 60 3.54 13.61 -12.92
CA ASP A 60 2.36 14.43 -12.65
C ASP A 60 2.41 15.20 -11.31
N LEU A 61 2.92 14.55 -10.25
CA LEU A 61 3.09 15.19 -8.94
C LEU A 61 4.28 16.16 -8.91
N PRO A 62 5.47 15.79 -9.43
CA PRO A 62 6.58 16.73 -9.58
C PRO A 62 6.23 17.99 -10.38
N ASP A 63 5.45 17.87 -11.46
CA ASP A 63 4.97 19.01 -12.25
C ASP A 63 4.06 19.97 -11.44
N ARG A 64 3.49 19.49 -10.34
CA ARG A 64 2.72 20.28 -9.36
C ARG A 64 3.52 20.70 -8.14
N GLY A 65 4.84 20.51 -8.17
CA GLY A 65 5.74 20.82 -7.05
C GLY A 65 5.44 19.96 -5.82
N VAL A 66 5.07 18.70 -6.02
CA VAL A 66 4.92 17.69 -4.96
C VAL A 66 6.02 16.66 -5.18
N THR A 67 6.72 16.28 -4.11
CA THR A 67 7.82 15.32 -4.15
C THR A 67 7.31 13.95 -3.66
N PRO A 68 6.94 13.04 -4.57
CA PRO A 68 6.50 11.70 -4.18
C PRO A 68 7.71 10.77 -3.95
N ILE A 69 7.49 9.77 -3.10
CA ILE A 69 8.32 8.56 -3.05
C ILE A 69 7.47 7.32 -3.27
N GLU A 70 7.97 6.37 -4.05
CA GLU A 70 7.41 5.03 -4.13
C GLU A 70 8.23 4.05 -3.29
N VAL A 71 7.53 3.31 -2.42
CA VAL A 71 8.10 2.23 -1.59
C VAL A 71 7.38 0.94 -1.96
N ASN A 72 8.10 0.03 -2.61
CA ASN A 72 7.56 -1.27 -2.98
C ASN A 72 7.67 -2.27 -1.81
N LEU A 73 6.53 -2.75 -1.31
CA LEU A 73 6.47 -3.66 -0.17
C LEU A 73 7.08 -5.04 -0.48
N TYR A 74 6.94 -5.52 -1.72
CA TYR A 74 7.51 -6.79 -2.13
C TYR A 74 9.04 -6.74 -2.10
N ASP A 75 9.63 -5.65 -2.59
CA ASP A 75 11.08 -5.43 -2.52
C ASP A 75 11.58 -5.38 -1.08
N LEU A 76 10.84 -4.74 -0.16
CA LEU A 76 11.18 -4.75 1.27
C LEU A 76 11.13 -6.15 1.88
N VAL A 77 10.16 -6.99 1.47
CA VAL A 77 10.10 -8.39 1.89
C VAL A 77 11.30 -9.15 1.36
N LEU A 78 11.61 -9.05 0.06
CA LEU A 78 12.75 -9.74 -0.54
C LEU A 78 14.07 -9.35 0.16
N GLN A 79 14.30 -8.04 0.33
CA GLN A 79 15.47 -7.52 1.03
C GLN A 79 15.60 -8.10 2.45
N ARG A 80 14.48 -8.22 3.17
CA ARG A 80 14.46 -8.83 4.51
C ARG A 80 14.81 -10.32 4.45
N LEU A 81 14.18 -11.08 3.56
CA LEU A 81 14.42 -12.52 3.43
C LEU A 81 15.88 -12.82 3.06
N ASP A 82 16.47 -11.99 2.21
CA ASP A 82 17.89 -12.08 1.83
C ASP A 82 18.81 -11.73 3.00
N ASN A 83 18.55 -10.61 3.70
CA ASN A 83 19.35 -10.18 4.85
C ASN A 83 19.36 -11.21 5.99
N ASP A 84 18.23 -11.88 6.21
CA ASP A 84 18.10 -12.92 7.24
C ASP A 84 18.66 -14.28 6.77
N GLY A 85 19.10 -14.41 5.51
CA GLY A 85 19.60 -15.65 4.91
C GLY A 85 18.53 -16.75 4.85
N VAL A 86 17.27 -16.35 4.70
CA VAL A 86 16.10 -17.23 4.68
C VAL A 86 15.59 -17.47 3.26
N TRP A 87 15.87 -16.55 2.33
CA TRP A 87 15.40 -16.64 0.94
C TRP A 87 15.75 -17.97 0.27
N GLU A 88 17.03 -18.38 0.26
CA GLU A 88 17.42 -19.62 -0.40
C GLU A 88 16.79 -20.86 0.24
N ARG A 89 16.54 -20.82 1.56
CA ARG A 89 15.87 -21.92 2.27
C ARG A 89 14.41 -22.04 1.85
N ILE A 90 13.72 -20.93 1.66
CA ILE A 90 12.34 -20.90 1.18
C ILE A 90 12.26 -21.44 -0.26
N VAL A 91 13.17 -20.99 -1.13
CA VAL A 91 13.24 -21.48 -2.53
C VAL A 91 13.50 -22.98 -2.60
N GLN A 92 14.39 -23.51 -1.76
CA GLN A 92 14.65 -24.96 -1.69
C GLN A 92 13.44 -25.74 -1.13
N ALA A 93 12.73 -25.16 -0.16
CA ALA A 93 11.57 -25.78 0.46
C ALA A 93 10.36 -25.85 -0.49
N GLU A 94 10.19 -24.88 -1.40
CA GLU A 94 9.05 -24.82 -2.33
C GLU A 94 8.86 -26.12 -3.13
N ALA A 95 9.95 -26.81 -3.49
CA ALA A 95 9.88 -28.05 -4.27
C ALA A 95 9.32 -29.26 -3.48
N VAL A 96 9.29 -29.21 -2.15
CA VAL A 96 8.98 -30.37 -1.29
C VAL A 96 7.93 -30.07 -0.22
N VAL A 97 7.64 -28.79 0.05
CA VAL A 97 6.68 -28.34 1.06
C VAL A 97 5.36 -27.98 0.41
N GLU A 98 4.26 -28.40 1.05
CA GLU A 98 2.92 -28.04 0.62
C GLU A 98 2.70 -26.52 0.66
N ARG A 99 1.91 -26.00 -0.29
CA ARG A 99 1.68 -24.55 -0.46
C ARG A 99 1.26 -23.86 0.84
N SER A 100 0.38 -24.48 1.64
CA SER A 100 -0.09 -23.90 2.90
C SER A 100 1.02 -23.73 3.93
N ASP A 101 1.97 -24.65 3.98
CA ASP A 101 3.09 -24.58 4.91
C ASP A 101 4.16 -23.62 4.41
N LEU A 102 4.37 -23.54 3.08
CA LEU A 102 5.22 -22.50 2.48
C LEU A 102 4.71 -21.09 2.79
N ILE A 103 3.39 -20.87 2.70
CA ILE A 103 2.77 -19.60 3.09
C ILE A 103 3.04 -19.28 4.57
N ARG A 104 2.90 -20.26 5.48
CA ARG A 104 3.18 -20.05 6.91
C ARG A 104 4.65 -19.72 7.18
N MET A 105 5.56 -20.35 6.44
CA MET A 105 7.00 -20.04 6.51
C MET A 105 7.26 -18.60 6.07
N LEU A 106 6.67 -18.17 4.95
CA LEU A 106 6.74 -16.79 4.46
C LEU A 106 6.09 -15.80 5.43
N GLU A 107 4.92 -16.10 6.00
CA GLU A 107 4.24 -15.26 6.99
C GLU A 107 5.14 -14.99 8.20
N GLY A 108 5.77 -16.05 8.74
CA GLY A 108 6.68 -15.93 9.88
C GLY A 108 7.96 -15.17 9.55
N ALA A 109 8.50 -15.34 8.33
CA ALA A 109 9.73 -14.70 7.91
C ALA A 109 9.53 -13.23 7.51
N ALA A 110 8.46 -12.90 6.80
CA ALA A 110 8.23 -11.60 6.16
C ALA A 110 7.82 -10.49 7.15
N ASP A 111 6.88 -10.76 8.07
CA ASP A 111 6.33 -9.71 8.96
C ASP A 111 6.23 -10.17 10.42
N ALA A 112 7.35 -10.64 10.97
CA ALA A 112 7.44 -10.98 12.38
C ALA A 112 7.13 -9.72 13.24
N LYS A 113 5.91 -9.65 13.80
CA LYS A 113 5.46 -8.64 14.77
C LYS A 113 5.36 -7.20 14.24
N GLY A 114 4.94 -7.01 12.98
CA GLY A 114 4.71 -5.66 12.42
C GLY A 114 5.99 -4.94 12.02
N TYR A 115 7.04 -5.69 11.70
CA TYR A 115 8.33 -5.16 11.25
C TYR A 115 8.20 -4.40 9.92
N LEU A 116 7.34 -4.87 9.01
CA LEU A 116 7.22 -4.26 7.68
C LEU A 116 6.69 -2.83 7.75
N ALA A 117 5.74 -2.54 8.65
CA ALA A 117 5.24 -1.17 8.84
C ALA A 117 6.37 -0.22 9.24
N SER A 118 7.20 -0.61 10.20
CA SER A 118 8.37 0.18 10.59
C SER A 118 9.36 0.36 9.44
N LYS A 119 9.59 -0.67 8.61
CA LYS A 119 10.47 -0.56 7.44
C LYS A 119 9.95 0.32 6.34
N VAL A 120 8.64 0.34 6.11
CA VAL A 120 8.01 1.31 5.22
C VAL A 120 8.25 2.72 5.74
N ILE A 121 8.03 2.98 7.03
CA ILE A 121 8.29 4.31 7.62
C ILE A 121 9.77 4.69 7.52
N GLU A 122 10.70 3.79 7.86
CA GLU A 122 12.14 4.04 7.73
C GLU A 122 12.54 4.35 6.28
N ALA A 123 11.99 3.62 5.30
CA ALA A 123 12.24 3.86 3.88
C ALA A 123 11.72 5.25 3.46
N ILE A 124 10.54 5.66 3.94
CA ILE A 124 10.00 6.99 3.67
C ILE A 124 10.88 8.07 4.32
N GLU A 125 11.25 7.90 5.59
CA GLU A 125 12.05 8.89 6.33
C GLU A 125 13.49 9.04 5.82
N ALA A 126 14.03 8.01 5.17
CA ALA A 126 15.32 8.10 4.47
C ALA A 126 15.30 9.13 3.33
N HIS A 127 14.11 9.45 2.80
CA HIS A 127 13.86 10.48 1.79
C HIS A 127 13.19 11.70 2.44
N GLY A 128 14.00 12.45 3.19
CA GLY A 128 13.52 13.49 4.11
C GLY A 128 12.85 14.72 3.50
N ASP A 129 12.75 14.80 2.17
CA ASP A 129 12.08 15.85 1.40
C ASP A 129 10.77 15.39 0.72
N ALA A 130 10.34 14.14 0.95
CA ALA A 130 9.09 13.64 0.38
C ALA A 130 7.87 14.34 1.01
N ASP A 131 6.94 14.76 0.15
CA ASP A 131 5.64 15.34 0.51
C ASP A 131 4.56 14.25 0.66
N ILE A 132 4.70 13.13 -0.05
CA ILE A 132 3.74 12.02 -0.09
C ILE A 132 4.46 10.71 -0.41
N ALA A 133 4.00 9.61 0.17
CA ALA A 133 4.54 8.28 -0.11
C ALA A 133 3.49 7.35 -0.71
N PHE A 134 3.89 6.55 -1.70
CA PHE A 134 3.09 5.48 -2.28
C PHE A 134 3.66 4.14 -1.84
N VAL A 135 2.82 3.26 -1.30
CA VAL A 135 3.18 1.88 -0.94
C VAL A 135 2.57 0.93 -1.97
N THR A 136 3.42 0.43 -2.87
CA THR A 136 3.07 -0.53 -3.92
C THR A 136 3.53 -1.95 -3.52
N GLY A 137 3.38 -2.96 -4.38
CA GLY A 137 3.84 -4.33 -4.07
C GLY A 137 2.97 -5.12 -3.08
N ILE A 138 1.81 -4.59 -2.68
CA ILE A 138 0.92 -5.23 -1.70
C ILE A 138 0.25 -6.48 -2.29
N GLY A 139 -0.07 -6.48 -3.59
CA GLY A 139 -0.69 -7.64 -4.24
C GLY A 139 0.25 -8.84 -4.32
N GLU A 140 1.54 -8.58 -4.57
CA GLU A 140 2.63 -9.52 -4.72
C GLU A 140 3.04 -10.17 -3.39
N THR A 141 2.69 -9.53 -2.27
CA THR A 141 2.94 -10.04 -0.92
C THR A 141 1.77 -10.83 -0.34
N PHE A 142 0.64 -10.90 -1.05
CA PHE A 142 -0.49 -11.72 -0.66
C PHE A 142 -0.23 -13.21 -1.00
N PRO A 143 -0.61 -14.19 -0.15
CA PRO A 143 -1.36 -14.05 1.10
C PRO A 143 -0.52 -13.96 2.38
N TYR A 144 0.81 -13.85 2.28
CA TYR A 144 1.70 -14.02 3.44
C TYR A 144 2.01 -12.71 4.19
N VAL A 145 1.71 -11.55 3.62
CA VAL A 145 1.67 -10.28 4.35
C VAL A 145 0.22 -9.84 4.56
N ARG A 146 -0.12 -9.49 5.80
CA ARG A 146 -1.44 -8.99 6.16
C ARG A 146 -1.49 -7.47 6.03
N THR A 147 -2.08 -6.97 4.95
CA THR A 147 -2.26 -5.52 4.71
C THR A 147 -2.93 -4.80 5.87
N GLY A 148 -3.86 -5.45 6.58
CA GLY A 148 -4.46 -4.88 7.78
C GLY A 148 -3.46 -4.61 8.92
N ASN A 149 -2.50 -5.52 9.13
CA ASN A 149 -1.44 -5.31 10.12
C ASN A 149 -0.55 -4.14 9.71
N LEU A 150 -0.18 -4.08 8.42
CA LEU A 150 0.56 -2.95 7.85
C LEU A 150 -0.16 -1.64 8.14
N LEU A 151 -1.44 -1.51 7.78
CA LEU A 151 -2.27 -0.33 8.03
C LEU A 151 -2.30 0.07 9.51
N SER A 152 -2.47 -0.89 10.42
CA SER A 152 -2.51 -0.62 11.86
C SER A 152 -1.16 -0.20 12.46
N GLY A 153 -0.06 -0.60 11.82
CA GLY A 153 1.30 -0.29 12.27
C GLY A 153 1.88 1.00 11.71
N LEU A 154 1.29 1.57 10.66
CA LEU A 154 1.76 2.82 10.06
C LEU A 154 1.50 4.01 11.00
N SER A 155 2.53 4.83 11.19
CA SER A 155 2.46 6.10 11.92
C SER A 155 2.99 7.23 11.01
N PRO A 156 2.20 7.64 10.01
CA PRO A 156 2.62 8.57 8.96
C PRO A 156 2.91 9.98 9.51
N LYS A 157 4.04 10.56 9.11
CA LYS A 157 4.33 12.01 9.26
C LYS A 157 3.95 12.83 8.02
N ILE A 158 3.89 12.15 6.87
CA ILE A 158 3.39 12.64 5.59
C ILE A 158 2.29 11.69 5.11
N PRO A 159 1.38 12.11 4.22
CA PRO A 159 0.38 11.22 3.64
C PRO A 159 1.00 9.96 3.03
N ILE A 160 0.46 8.79 3.36
CA ILE A 160 0.84 7.50 2.79
C ILE A 160 -0.34 6.95 1.99
N VAL A 161 -0.13 6.63 0.72
CA VAL A 161 -1.11 6.06 -0.20
C VAL A 161 -0.79 4.59 -0.42
N LEU A 162 -1.64 3.68 0.08
CA LEU A 162 -1.51 2.25 -0.23
C LEU A 162 -2.17 1.96 -1.57
N VAL A 163 -1.46 1.26 -2.44
CA VAL A 163 -1.94 0.92 -3.79
C VAL A 163 -1.97 -0.60 -3.95
N PHE A 164 -3.16 -1.18 -4.17
CA PHE A 164 -3.28 -2.63 -4.24
C PHE A 164 -4.45 -3.14 -5.11
N PRO A 165 -4.31 -4.35 -5.68
CA PRO A 165 -5.38 -4.98 -6.44
C PRO A 165 -6.45 -5.56 -5.50
N GLY A 166 -7.70 -5.10 -5.61
CA GLY A 166 -8.82 -5.58 -4.81
C GLY A 166 -9.81 -4.49 -4.44
N SER A 167 -10.34 -4.54 -3.21
CA SER A 167 -11.29 -3.55 -2.71
C SER A 167 -11.01 -3.13 -1.27
N TYR A 168 -11.25 -1.86 -0.99
CA TYR A 168 -11.35 -1.31 0.37
C TYR A 168 -12.78 -0.84 0.62
N GLU A 169 -13.43 -1.42 1.61
CA GLU A 169 -14.83 -1.18 1.91
C GLU A 169 -15.00 -0.66 3.34
N HIS A 170 -15.79 0.40 3.50
CA HIS A 170 -16.30 0.87 4.79
C HIS A 170 -17.75 0.41 4.97
N PHE A 171 -18.03 -0.25 6.08
CA PHE A 171 -19.38 -0.70 6.42
C PHE A 171 -20.10 0.28 7.35
N ALA A 172 -21.43 0.20 7.36
CA ALA A 172 -22.28 1.08 8.17
C ALA A 172 -22.09 0.92 9.68
N ASP A 173 -21.56 -0.22 10.12
CA ASP A 173 -21.21 -0.48 11.53
C ASP A 173 -19.85 0.14 11.94
N GLY A 174 -19.19 0.86 11.03
CA GLY A 174 -17.90 1.50 11.25
C GLY A 174 -16.70 0.59 11.01
N THR A 175 -16.91 -0.69 10.68
CA THR A 175 -15.82 -1.61 10.33
C THR A 175 -15.32 -1.38 8.92
N THR A 176 -14.11 -1.83 8.64
CA THR A 176 -13.49 -1.75 7.31
C THR A 176 -13.00 -3.11 6.86
N SER A 177 -13.01 -3.35 5.55
CA SER A 177 -12.47 -4.57 4.94
C SER A 177 -11.47 -4.21 3.86
N VAL A 178 -10.34 -4.90 3.90
CA VAL A 178 -9.31 -4.88 2.85
C VAL A 178 -9.33 -6.25 2.20
N ASN A 179 -9.79 -6.32 0.96
CA ASN A 179 -9.81 -7.55 0.17
C ASN A 179 -8.74 -7.43 -0.91
N ILE A 180 -7.78 -8.35 -0.90
CA ILE A 180 -6.69 -8.38 -1.90
C ILE A 180 -7.03 -9.45 -2.93
N LEU A 181 -6.89 -9.13 -4.22
CA LEU A 181 -7.23 -10.02 -5.34
C LEU A 181 -8.68 -10.53 -5.33
N GLY A 182 -9.61 -9.75 -4.77
CA GLY A 182 -11.02 -10.14 -4.61
C GLY A 182 -11.25 -11.26 -3.59
N LEU A 183 -10.23 -11.66 -2.84
CA LEU A 183 -10.33 -12.68 -1.81
C LEU A 183 -10.60 -12.01 -0.46
N LYS A 184 -11.70 -12.43 0.18
CA LYS A 184 -12.03 -11.97 1.53
C LYS A 184 -10.94 -12.41 2.51
N GLN A 185 -10.37 -11.45 3.23
CA GLN A 185 -9.48 -11.78 4.33
C GLN A 185 -10.33 -12.29 5.50
N ASN A 186 -10.29 -13.60 5.74
CA ASN A 186 -10.93 -14.19 6.91
C ASN A 186 -10.22 -13.68 8.18
N LEU A 187 -11.02 -13.11 9.11
CA LEU A 187 -10.72 -12.87 10.53
C LEU A 187 -10.08 -11.53 10.87
N GLY A 188 -10.94 -10.62 11.32
CA GLY A 188 -10.63 -9.42 12.09
C GLY A 188 -11.58 -8.29 11.69
N SER A 189 -12.45 -7.84 12.61
CA SER A 189 -13.18 -6.58 12.44
C SER A 189 -12.15 -5.44 12.46
N GLY A 190 -11.51 -5.19 11.33
CA GLY A 190 -10.48 -4.18 11.20
C GLY A 190 -11.13 -2.81 11.21
N TYR A 191 -10.93 -2.05 12.27
CA TYR A 191 -11.13 -0.60 12.23
C TYR A 191 -9.83 0.01 11.69
N TYR A 192 -9.60 -0.12 10.38
CA TYR A 192 -8.43 0.49 9.75
C TYR A 192 -8.75 1.94 9.42
N ARG A 193 -7.95 2.86 9.93
CA ARG A 193 -8.09 4.29 9.63
C ARG A 193 -7.36 4.59 8.32
N ALA A 194 -8.11 4.56 7.23
CA ALA A 194 -7.66 5.04 5.93
C ALA A 194 -8.84 5.70 5.20
N THR A 195 -8.53 6.60 4.26
CA THR A 195 -9.53 7.21 3.38
C THR A 195 -9.28 6.75 1.95
N ARG A 196 -10.30 6.20 1.31
CA ARG A 196 -10.20 5.88 -0.12
C ARG A 196 -10.06 7.17 -0.93
N VAL A 197 -9.07 7.25 -1.81
CA VAL A 197 -8.80 8.45 -2.62
C VAL A 197 -10.03 8.84 -3.44
N PHE A 198 -10.76 7.86 -3.97
CA PHE A 198 -11.96 8.08 -4.77
C PHE A 198 -13.16 8.63 -3.99
N ASP A 199 -13.10 8.67 -2.65
CA ASP A 199 -14.13 9.25 -1.80
C ASP A 199 -13.84 10.72 -1.39
N LEU A 200 -12.72 11.30 -1.88
CA LEU A 200 -12.28 12.68 -1.58
C LEU A 200 -13.00 13.78 -2.36
#